data_AF-A0ABD6IDG9-F1
#
_entry.id   AF-A0ABD6IDG9-F1
#
_cell.length_a   1.000
_cell.length_b   1.000
_cell.length_c   1.000
_cell.angle_alpha   90.00
_cell.angle_beta   90.00
_cell.angle_gamma   90.00
#
_symmetry.space_group_name_H-M   'P 1'
#
loop_
_entity.id
_entity.type
_entity.pdbx_description
1 polymer ?
#
loop_
_entity_poly.entity_id
_entity_poly.type
_entity_poly.pdbx_seq_one_letter_code
_entity_poly.pdbx_strand_id
1 'polypeptide(L)'
;MSKIDSLKTSFDTKTFVFEILASFLLILFVLLSYYSFFKSKKNKNLYLFSIILTFSFFLTIFLTLGIAGFAANRPINTFLLPQLVISDAFILGIQKDFQGAILSKGIAYLLTAQLLGVLLAILVFYALFKALEKMQTTEEDRKFSFQKFLFIKEEKILVFTFKELFFITTMTLGLITIPRISGAANFTFFNILIIEIIFIFFLLLLSARFGFFTFTFFKYWLDLVIFSIISWKNKTLVQNKSLIINVLIQNTIRTLISVVAPIVISLILLSISASSNLTFKFT
;
A
#
# COMPACT_ATOMS: atom_id res chain seq x y z
N MET A 1 12.98 -17.55 -2.00
CA MET A 1 14.06 -16.62 -2.37
C MET A 1 14.00 -15.49 -1.36
N SER A 2 15.13 -15.06 -0.81
CA SER A 2 15.11 -13.99 0.20
C SER A 2 14.81 -12.63 -0.44
N LYS A 3 14.45 -11.66 0.40
CA LYS A 3 14.27 -10.26 -0.05
C LYS A 3 15.58 -9.67 -0.61
N ILE A 4 16.71 -9.99 0.04
CA ILE A 4 18.05 -9.55 -0.41
C ILE A 4 18.34 -10.08 -1.82
N ASP A 5 18.11 -11.37 -2.06
CA ASP A 5 18.38 -11.99 -3.36
C ASP A 5 17.53 -11.34 -4.45
N SER A 6 16.26 -11.08 -4.14
CA SER A 6 15.31 -10.42 -5.06
C SER A 6 15.79 -9.03 -5.46
N LEU A 7 16.35 -8.25 -4.52
CA LEU A 7 16.89 -6.93 -4.80
C LEU A 7 18.24 -6.93 -5.54
N LYS A 8 19.02 -8.01 -5.42
CA LYS A 8 20.31 -8.19 -6.13
C LYS A 8 20.13 -8.62 -7.59
N THR A 9 19.04 -9.30 -7.93
CA THR A 9 18.75 -9.77 -9.29
C THR A 9 17.95 -8.74 -10.08
N SER A 10 18.18 -8.65 -11.40
CA SER A 10 17.38 -7.79 -12.28
C SER A 10 15.98 -8.34 -12.56
N PHE A 11 15.81 -9.66 -12.44
CA PHE A 11 14.52 -10.33 -12.65
C PHE A 11 14.52 -11.72 -12.01
N ASP A 12 13.45 -12.05 -11.26
CA ASP A 12 13.13 -13.42 -10.86
C ASP A 12 11.64 -13.67 -11.10
N THR A 13 11.33 -14.67 -11.93
CA THR A 13 9.95 -14.95 -12.37
C THR A 13 9.03 -15.30 -11.20
N LYS A 14 9.50 -16.07 -10.22
CA LYS A 14 8.66 -16.51 -9.11
C LYS A 14 8.32 -15.32 -8.22
N THR A 15 9.32 -14.58 -7.75
CA THR A 15 9.12 -13.35 -6.97
C THR A 15 8.23 -12.37 -7.73
N PHE A 16 8.45 -12.16 -9.04
CA PHE A 16 7.61 -11.28 -9.86
C PHE A 16 6.13 -11.71 -9.83
N VAL A 17 5.83 -12.99 -10.05
CA VAL A 17 4.44 -13.50 -10.01
C VAL A 17 3.82 -13.36 -8.62
N PHE A 18 4.57 -13.64 -7.55
CA PHE A 18 4.06 -13.51 -6.19
C PHE A 18 3.87 -12.06 -5.75
N GLU A 19 4.70 -11.11 -6.21
CA GLU A 19 4.45 -9.68 -6.00
C GLU A 19 3.17 -9.20 -6.70
N ILE A 20 2.92 -9.69 -7.93
CA ILE A 20 1.65 -9.43 -8.65
C ILE A 20 0.49 -9.96 -7.80
N LEU A 21 0.54 -11.22 -7.38
CA LEU A 21 -0.52 -11.87 -6.61
C LEU A 21 -0.78 -11.15 -5.28
N ALA A 22 0.27 -10.82 -4.55
CA ALA A 22 0.19 -10.14 -3.26
C ALA A 22 -0.46 -8.76 -3.42
N SER A 23 0.02 -7.96 -4.37
CA SER A 23 -0.53 -6.63 -4.64
C SER A 23 -1.96 -6.69 -5.17
N PHE A 24 -2.26 -7.70 -5.99
CA PHE A 24 -3.60 -7.98 -6.50
C PHE A 24 -4.59 -8.25 -5.37
N LEU A 25 -4.28 -9.21 -4.49
CA LEU A 25 -5.14 -9.59 -3.38
C LEU A 25 -5.36 -8.42 -2.42
N LEU A 26 -4.29 -7.68 -2.09
CA LEU A 26 -4.36 -6.53 -1.19
C LEU A 26 -5.33 -5.47 -1.73
N ILE A 27 -5.12 -5.04 -2.97
CA ILE A 27 -5.96 -3.99 -3.57
C ILE A 27 -7.40 -4.49 -3.76
N LEU A 28 -7.59 -5.74 -4.19
CA LEU A 28 -8.92 -6.30 -4.38
C LEU A 28 -9.71 -6.33 -3.06
N PHE A 29 -9.13 -6.83 -1.97
CA PHE A 29 -9.79 -6.88 -0.67
C PHE A 29 -10.05 -5.48 -0.11
N VAL A 30 -9.11 -4.55 -0.28
CA VAL A 30 -9.31 -3.15 0.09
C VAL A 30 -10.51 -2.57 -0.66
N LEU A 31 -10.58 -2.72 -1.99
CA LEU A 31 -11.69 -2.21 -2.81
C LEU A 31 -13.04 -2.84 -2.44
N LEU A 32 -13.09 -4.15 -2.20
CA LEU A 32 -14.28 -4.85 -1.73
C LEU A 32 -14.74 -4.36 -0.35
N SER A 33 -13.79 -4.08 0.54
CA SER A 33 -14.06 -3.53 1.87
C SER A 33 -14.68 -2.14 1.77
N TYR A 34 -14.12 -1.27 0.93
CA TYR A 34 -14.69 0.04 0.67
C TYR A 34 -16.10 -0.06 0.09
N TYR A 35 -16.31 -0.95 -0.87
CA TYR A 35 -17.62 -1.11 -1.51
C TYR A 35 -18.67 -1.51 -0.47
N SER A 36 -18.34 -2.47 0.39
CA SER A 36 -19.21 -2.93 1.48
C SER A 36 -19.51 -1.81 2.47
N PHE A 37 -18.50 -1.03 2.87
CA PHE A 37 -18.66 0.09 3.80
C PHE A 37 -19.59 1.17 3.27
N PHE A 38 -19.45 1.54 1.99
CA PHE A 38 -20.27 2.58 1.39
C PHE A 38 -21.69 2.15 1.06
N LYS A 39 -21.89 0.87 0.74
CA LYS A 39 -23.21 0.30 0.50
C LYS A 39 -24.02 0.17 1.79
N SER A 40 -23.38 0.07 2.96
CA SER A 40 -24.08 -0.03 4.24
C SER A 40 -24.87 1.25 4.56
N LYS A 41 -26.20 1.18 4.45
CA LYS A 41 -27.13 2.26 4.83
C LYS A 41 -27.25 2.44 6.35
N LYS A 42 -26.91 1.41 7.15
CA LYS A 42 -26.96 1.45 8.62
C LYS A 42 -25.56 1.74 9.18
N ASN A 43 -25.45 2.79 9.99
CA ASN A 43 -24.28 3.23 10.76
C ASN A 43 -22.92 2.92 10.11
N LYS A 44 -22.32 3.91 9.44
CA LYS A 44 -20.94 3.92 8.97
C LYS A 44 -19.96 3.77 10.14
N ASN A 45 -19.79 2.55 10.64
CA ASN A 45 -18.94 2.26 11.78
C ASN A 45 -17.48 2.23 11.33
N LEU A 46 -16.77 3.34 11.56
CA LEU A 46 -15.35 3.49 11.23
C LEU A 46 -14.47 2.46 11.93
N TYR A 47 -14.85 2.00 13.12
CA TYR A 47 -14.11 0.94 13.83
C TYR A 47 -14.18 -0.38 13.06
N LEU A 48 -15.39 -0.80 12.68
CA LEU A 48 -15.59 -2.04 11.91
C LEU A 48 -14.86 -1.97 10.56
N PHE A 49 -14.91 -0.81 9.89
CA PHE A 49 -14.19 -0.62 8.63
C PHE A 49 -12.67 -0.76 8.78
N SER A 50 -12.10 -0.18 9.86
CA SER A 50 -10.67 -0.27 10.16
C SER A 50 -10.25 -1.71 10.47
N ILE A 51 -11.08 -2.47 11.19
CA ILE A 51 -10.87 -3.91 11.44
C ILE A 51 -10.81 -4.67 10.11
N ILE A 52 -11.80 -4.47 9.22
CA ILE A 52 -11.88 -5.16 7.94
C ILE A 52 -10.67 -4.84 7.05
N LEU A 53 -10.23 -3.57 7.01
CA LEU A 53 -9.05 -3.18 6.24
C LEU A 53 -7.75 -3.79 6.80
N THR A 54 -7.61 -3.82 8.12
CA THR A 54 -6.46 -4.48 8.78
C THR A 54 -6.45 -5.98 8.45
N PHE A 55 -7.62 -6.62 8.54
CA PHE A 55 -7.77 -8.03 8.22
C PHE A 55 -7.50 -8.31 6.74
N SER A 56 -7.87 -7.40 5.84
CA SER A 56 -7.55 -7.50 4.40
C SER A 56 -6.05 -7.51 4.13
N PHE A 57 -5.29 -6.64 4.81
CA PHE A 57 -3.83 -6.61 4.72
C PHE A 57 -3.22 -7.94 5.19
N PHE A 58 -3.65 -8.42 6.36
CA PHE A 58 -3.13 -9.64 6.95
C PHE A 58 -3.51 -10.91 6.20
N LEU A 59 -4.78 -11.01 5.79
CA LEU A 59 -5.27 -12.11 4.96
C LEU A 59 -4.47 -12.20 3.65
N THR A 60 -4.09 -11.06 3.08
CA THR A 60 -3.23 -11.04 1.89
C THR A 60 -1.86 -11.65 2.16
N ILE A 61 -1.21 -11.30 3.27
CA ILE A 61 0.08 -11.89 3.66
C ILE A 61 -0.05 -13.40 3.79
N PHE A 62 -1.05 -13.89 4.52
CA PHE A 62 -1.23 -15.34 4.72
C PHE A 62 -1.58 -16.08 3.45
N LEU A 63 -2.48 -15.56 2.61
CA LEU A 63 -2.82 -16.19 1.34
C LEU A 63 -1.61 -16.22 0.41
N THR A 64 -0.84 -15.13 0.35
CA THR A 64 0.37 -15.09 -0.49
C THR A 64 1.39 -16.10 -0.01
N LEU A 65 1.68 -16.15 1.31
CA LEU A 65 2.62 -17.11 1.89
C LEU A 65 2.13 -18.56 1.72
N GLY A 66 0.84 -18.81 1.96
CA GLY A 66 0.24 -20.13 1.80
C GLY A 66 0.32 -20.62 0.35
N ILE A 67 -0.10 -19.81 -0.61
CA ILE A 67 -0.04 -20.14 -2.04
C ILE A 67 1.42 -20.31 -2.48
N ALA A 68 2.34 -19.47 -2.00
CA ALA A 68 3.77 -19.62 -2.29
C ALA A 68 4.34 -20.94 -1.75
N GLY A 69 3.97 -21.32 -0.53
CA GLY A 69 4.35 -22.59 0.08
C GLY A 69 3.94 -23.79 -0.78
N PHE A 70 2.70 -23.81 -1.26
CA PHE A 70 2.19 -24.89 -2.11
C PHE A 70 2.73 -24.86 -3.54
N ALA A 71 2.76 -23.69 -4.19
CA ALA A 71 3.06 -23.60 -5.61
C ALA A 71 4.56 -23.51 -5.93
N ALA A 72 5.38 -23.01 -4.99
CA ALA A 72 6.81 -22.83 -5.21
C ALA A 72 7.70 -23.82 -4.44
N ASN A 73 7.12 -24.66 -3.57
CA ASN A 73 7.82 -25.56 -2.65
C ASN A 73 8.91 -24.87 -1.81
N ARG A 74 8.79 -23.55 -1.62
CA ARG A 74 9.72 -22.72 -0.84
C ARG A 74 9.01 -21.43 -0.40
N PRO A 75 9.34 -20.87 0.77
CA PRO A 75 8.83 -19.57 1.16
C PRO A 75 9.35 -18.49 0.19
N ILE A 76 8.43 -17.66 -0.29
CA ILE A 76 8.72 -16.47 -1.08
C ILE A 76 8.20 -15.29 -0.26
N ASN A 77 9.14 -14.51 0.26
CA ASN A 77 8.83 -13.33 1.07
C ASN A 77 8.61 -12.16 0.12
N THR A 78 7.35 -11.84 -0.14
CA THR A 78 6.99 -10.66 -0.92
C THR A 78 7.20 -9.39 -0.11
N PHE A 79 7.52 -8.31 -0.80
CA PHE A 79 7.57 -6.96 -0.27
C PHE A 79 6.15 -6.41 -0.08
N LEU A 80 5.18 -6.80 -0.91
CA LEU A 80 3.75 -6.42 -0.87
C LEU A 80 3.49 -4.92 -1.13
N LEU A 81 4.36 -4.05 -0.64
CA LEU A 81 4.25 -2.60 -0.69
C LEU A 81 5.50 -1.99 -1.33
N PRO A 82 5.34 -0.95 -2.15
CA PRO A 82 6.47 -0.24 -2.75
C PRO A 82 7.43 0.39 -1.75
N GLN A 83 6.90 0.88 -0.62
CA GLN A 83 7.70 1.50 0.43
C GLN A 83 8.72 0.51 0.99
N LEU A 84 8.33 -0.76 1.10
CA LEU A 84 9.19 -1.85 1.55
C LEU A 84 10.27 -2.20 0.51
N VAL A 85 9.94 -2.20 -0.79
CA VAL A 85 10.95 -2.39 -1.86
C VAL A 85 12.02 -1.29 -1.77
N ILE A 86 11.59 -0.03 -1.67
CA ILE A 86 12.50 1.12 -1.60
C ILE A 86 13.33 1.06 -0.32
N SER A 87 12.72 0.88 0.84
CA SER A 87 13.45 0.88 2.11
C SER A 87 14.44 -0.26 2.21
N ASP A 88 14.02 -1.48 1.84
CA ASP A 88 14.87 -2.66 1.93
C ASP A 88 16.02 -2.59 0.92
N ALA A 89 15.86 -1.93 -0.24
CA ALA A 89 16.97 -1.68 -1.17
C ALA A 89 18.10 -0.84 -0.56
N PHE A 90 17.77 0.12 0.31
CA PHE A 90 18.75 0.93 1.03
C PHE A 90 19.29 0.17 2.25
N ILE A 91 18.41 -0.32 3.12
CA ILE A 91 18.79 -0.92 4.39
C ILE A 91 19.60 -2.22 4.20
N LEU A 92 19.26 -3.03 3.19
CA LEU A 92 19.97 -4.29 2.92
C LEU A 92 21.20 -4.12 2.02
N GLY A 93 21.28 -3.00 1.28
CA GLY A 93 22.39 -2.69 0.40
C GLY A 93 23.52 -1.92 1.06
N ILE A 94 23.14 -0.96 1.91
CA ILE A 94 24.04 -0.13 2.69
C ILE A 94 24.13 -0.75 4.08
N GLN A 95 25.29 -1.31 4.40
CA GLN A 95 25.61 -1.92 5.69
C GLN A 95 25.95 -0.85 6.74
N LYS A 96 26.31 -1.31 7.94
CA LYS A 96 26.78 -0.44 9.02
C LYS A 96 27.92 0.46 8.53
N ASP A 97 27.98 1.69 9.05
CA ASP A 97 28.96 2.72 8.69
C ASP A 97 28.91 3.16 7.22
N PHE A 98 27.73 3.05 6.60
CA PHE A 98 27.48 3.45 5.20
C PHE A 98 28.33 2.70 4.17
N GLN A 99 28.81 1.50 4.52
CA GLN A 99 29.53 0.65 3.58
C GLN A 99 28.58 -0.07 2.61
N GLY A 100 29.01 -0.30 1.37
CA GLY A 100 28.18 -0.96 0.35
C GLY A 100 27.43 0.02 -0.55
N ALA A 101 26.40 -0.47 -1.24
CA ALA A 101 25.66 0.30 -2.23
C ALA A 101 24.19 -0.13 -2.28
N ILE A 102 23.33 0.79 -2.69
CA ILE A 102 21.89 0.55 -2.84
C ILE A 102 21.66 -0.65 -3.77
N LEU A 103 20.82 -1.60 -3.36
CA LEU A 103 20.43 -2.75 -4.19
C LEU A 103 19.35 -2.34 -5.20
N SER A 104 19.77 -1.62 -6.24
CA SER A 104 18.85 -1.02 -7.22
C SER A 104 18.36 -1.98 -8.31
N LYS A 105 19.07 -3.08 -8.56
CA LYS A 105 18.81 -4.00 -9.68
C LYS A 105 17.38 -4.56 -9.66
N GLY A 106 16.88 -4.93 -8.48
CA GLY A 106 15.55 -5.51 -8.34
C GLY A 106 14.40 -4.52 -8.26
N ILE A 107 14.67 -3.24 -8.00
CA ILE A 107 13.61 -2.24 -7.74
C ILE A 107 12.61 -2.17 -8.90
N ALA A 108 13.12 -2.10 -10.14
CA ALA A 108 12.27 -1.90 -11.32
C ALA A 108 11.27 -3.04 -11.52
N TYR A 109 11.71 -4.31 -11.47
CA TYR A 109 10.81 -5.44 -11.72
C TYR A 109 9.83 -5.66 -10.56
N LEU A 110 10.25 -5.42 -9.31
CA LEU A 110 9.39 -5.51 -8.13
C LEU A 110 8.29 -4.45 -8.16
N LEU A 111 8.63 -3.18 -8.42
CA LEU A 111 7.63 -2.10 -8.54
C LEU A 111 6.70 -2.32 -9.73
N THR A 112 7.22 -2.84 -10.85
CA THR A 112 6.39 -3.19 -12.02
C THR A 112 5.42 -4.33 -11.70
N ALA A 113 5.86 -5.36 -10.98
CA ALA A 113 5.00 -6.45 -10.53
C ALA A 113 3.85 -5.94 -9.66
N GLN A 114 4.17 -5.09 -8.68
CA GLN A 114 3.18 -4.50 -7.78
C GLN A 114 2.17 -3.62 -8.53
N LEU A 115 2.65 -2.82 -9.49
CA LEU A 115 1.78 -2.03 -10.37
C LEU A 115 0.83 -2.91 -11.20
N LEU A 116 1.34 -3.98 -11.81
CA LEU A 116 0.52 -4.94 -12.56
C LEU A 116 -0.53 -5.61 -11.67
N GLY A 117 -0.17 -6.00 -10.45
CA GLY A 117 -1.10 -6.55 -9.47
C GLY A 117 -2.23 -5.57 -9.12
N VAL A 118 -1.88 -4.30 -8.89
CA VAL A 118 -2.86 -3.22 -8.67
C VAL A 118 -3.81 -3.11 -9.86
N LEU A 119 -3.29 -2.98 -11.09
CA LEU A 119 -4.10 -2.85 -12.30
C LEU A 119 -5.06 -4.03 -12.49
N LEU A 120 -4.58 -5.26 -12.29
CA LEU A 120 -5.41 -6.47 -12.37
C LEU A 120 -6.53 -6.47 -11.33
N ALA A 121 -6.24 -6.08 -10.09
CA ALA A 121 -7.24 -6.05 -9.02
C ALA A 121 -8.40 -5.11 -9.35
N ILE A 122 -8.09 -4.00 -10.00
CA ILE A 122 -9.08 -3.00 -10.38
C ILE A 122 -9.91 -3.45 -11.57
N LEU A 123 -9.29 -4.08 -12.57
CA LEU A 123 -10.02 -4.66 -13.69
C LEU A 123 -11.03 -5.71 -13.18
N VAL A 124 -10.58 -6.60 -12.30
CA VAL A 124 -11.45 -7.61 -11.68
C VAL A 124 -12.52 -6.96 -10.81
N PHE A 125 -12.15 -5.98 -9.96
CA PHE A 125 -13.11 -5.26 -9.12
C PHE A 125 -14.14 -4.51 -9.96
N TYR A 126 -13.76 -3.89 -11.07
CA TYR A 126 -14.69 -3.22 -11.97
C TYR A 126 -15.69 -4.20 -12.60
N ALA A 127 -15.22 -5.36 -13.05
CA ALA A 127 -16.09 -6.43 -13.55
C ALA A 127 -17.07 -6.91 -12.48
N LEU A 128 -16.58 -7.15 -11.25
CA LEU A 128 -17.41 -7.51 -10.10
C LEU A 128 -18.43 -6.42 -9.76
N PHE A 129 -17.99 -5.16 -9.73
CA PHE A 129 -18.86 -4.01 -9.47
C PHE A 129 -20.00 -3.94 -10.50
N LYS A 130 -19.69 -4.10 -11.79
CA LYS A 130 -20.70 -4.13 -12.87
C LYS A 130 -21.66 -5.30 -12.74
N ALA A 131 -21.19 -6.49 -12.35
CA ALA A 131 -22.05 -7.63 -12.08
C ALA A 131 -23.00 -7.36 -10.90
N LEU A 132 -22.47 -6.79 -9.81
CA LEU A 132 -23.24 -6.43 -8.62
C LEU A 132 -24.24 -5.31 -8.89
N GLU A 133 -23.91 -4.33 -9.73
CA GLU A 133 -24.80 -3.25 -10.17
C GLU A 133 -26.01 -3.80 -10.94
N LYS A 134 -25.80 -4.78 -11.83
CA LYS A 134 -26.89 -5.43 -12.58
C LYS A 134 -27.87 -6.19 -11.68
N MET A 135 -27.42 -6.65 -10.50
CA MET A 135 -28.27 -7.37 -9.54
C MET A 135 -29.09 -6.43 -8.64
N GLN A 136 -28.94 -5.11 -8.75
CA GLN A 136 -29.67 -4.15 -7.91
C GLN A 136 -31.08 -3.87 -8.45
N THR A 137 -32.07 -4.07 -7.58
CA THR A 137 -33.50 -4.03 -7.91
C THR A 137 -34.13 -2.66 -7.67
N THR A 138 -33.52 -1.76 -6.88
CA THR A 138 -34.08 -0.44 -6.52
C THR A 138 -33.31 0.74 -7.13
N GLU A 139 -34.02 1.80 -7.53
CA GLU A 139 -33.41 3.02 -8.13
C GLU A 139 -32.45 3.76 -7.19
N GLU A 140 -32.69 3.72 -5.88
CA GLU A 140 -31.77 4.31 -4.89
C GLU A 140 -30.42 3.62 -4.83
N ASP A 141 -30.38 2.30 -5.02
CA ASP A 141 -29.14 1.52 -5.00
C ASP A 141 -28.32 1.80 -6.27
N ARG A 142 -29.00 2.07 -7.40
CA ARG A 142 -28.39 2.51 -8.67
C ARG A 142 -27.78 3.92 -8.62
N LYS A 143 -28.12 4.75 -7.64
CA LYS A 143 -27.54 6.11 -7.45
C LYS A 143 -26.13 6.09 -6.82
N PHE A 144 -25.64 4.93 -6.38
CA PHE A 144 -24.25 4.74 -5.96
C PHE A 144 -23.35 4.54 -7.19
N SER A 145 -22.95 5.63 -7.82
CA SER A 145 -22.01 5.56 -8.95
C SER A 145 -20.61 5.26 -8.45
N PHE A 146 -19.85 4.49 -9.25
CA PHE A 146 -18.40 4.26 -9.08
C PHE A 146 -17.60 5.57 -8.90
N GLN A 147 -18.18 6.71 -9.33
CA GLN A 147 -17.58 8.04 -9.18
C GLN A 147 -17.63 8.54 -7.73
N LYS A 148 -18.68 8.24 -6.96
CA LYS A 148 -18.75 8.61 -5.52
C LYS A 148 -17.81 7.77 -4.65
N PHE A 149 -17.37 6.63 -5.16
CA PHE A 149 -16.41 5.73 -4.52
C PHE A 149 -14.95 6.23 -4.63
N LEU A 150 -14.65 7.06 -5.62
CA LEU A 150 -13.33 7.65 -5.84
C LEU A 150 -13.25 8.93 -5.03
N PHE A 151 -12.61 8.84 -3.86
CA PHE A 151 -12.48 9.89 -2.87
C PHE A 151 -11.77 11.14 -3.39
N ILE A 152 -12.49 12.00 -4.10
CA ILE A 152 -12.06 13.37 -4.36
C ILE A 152 -12.85 14.25 -3.39
N LYS A 153 -12.28 14.44 -2.20
CA LYS A 153 -12.72 15.52 -1.32
C LYS A 153 -11.84 16.73 -1.59
N GLU A 154 -12.47 17.88 -1.81
CA GLU A 154 -11.75 19.15 -1.83
C GLU A 154 -11.25 19.43 -0.41
N GLU A 155 -9.92 19.43 -0.26
CA GLU A 155 -9.24 19.74 0.99
C GLU A 155 -8.13 20.74 0.65
N LYS A 156 -7.88 21.69 1.57
CA LYS A 156 -6.78 22.65 1.40
C LYS A 156 -5.46 21.88 1.28
N ILE A 157 -4.68 22.16 0.24
CA ILE A 157 -3.42 21.45 -0.10
C ILE A 157 -2.50 21.32 1.12
N LEU A 158 -2.39 22.37 1.94
CA LEU A 158 -1.51 22.37 3.11
C LEU A 158 -1.97 21.38 4.17
N VAL A 159 -3.26 21.37 4.52
CA VAL A 159 -3.85 20.43 5.49
C VAL A 159 -3.71 18.98 4.99
N PHE A 160 -4.01 18.79 3.70
CA PHE A 160 -3.81 17.53 3.02
C PHE A 160 -2.35 17.05 3.13
N THR A 161 -1.38 17.91 2.81
CA THR A 161 0.05 17.56 2.79
C THR A 161 0.55 17.12 4.16
N PHE A 162 0.23 17.86 5.23
CA PHE A 162 0.63 17.49 6.59
C PHE A 162 0.01 16.16 7.03
N LYS A 163 -1.27 15.95 6.72
CA LYS A 163 -1.96 14.69 7.01
C LYS A 163 -1.30 13.51 6.30
N GLU A 164 -1.06 13.63 5.00
CA GLU A 164 -0.44 12.57 4.20
C GLU A 164 0.99 12.28 4.66
N LEU A 165 1.76 13.34 4.95
CA LEU A 165 3.12 13.21 5.50
C LEU A 165 3.09 12.43 6.81
N PHE A 166 2.20 12.79 7.74
CA PHE A 166 2.09 12.10 9.03
C PHE A 166 1.75 10.62 8.86
N PHE A 167 0.66 10.29 8.15
CA PHE A 167 0.21 8.90 8.04
C PHE A 167 1.14 8.02 7.21
N ILE A 168 1.66 8.51 6.07
CA ILE A 168 2.58 7.75 5.23
C ILE A 168 3.90 7.52 5.97
N THR A 169 4.46 8.55 6.62
CA THR A 169 5.72 8.42 7.37
C THR A 169 5.55 7.46 8.54
N THR A 170 4.47 7.58 9.31
CA THR A 170 4.21 6.69 10.45
C THR A 170 4.02 5.24 10.00
N MET A 171 3.21 5.00 8.96
CA MET A 171 3.05 3.66 8.37
C MET A 171 4.39 3.09 7.93
N THR A 172 5.17 3.87 7.17
CA THR A 172 6.46 3.45 6.64
C THR A 172 7.45 3.12 7.77
N LEU A 173 7.49 3.95 8.80
CA LEU A 173 8.35 3.74 9.97
C LEU A 173 8.00 2.43 10.69
N GLY A 174 6.71 2.17 10.94
CA GLY A 174 6.28 0.92 11.58
C GLY A 174 6.60 -0.31 10.73
N LEU A 175 6.26 -0.28 9.44
CA LEU A 175 6.52 -1.37 8.50
C LEU A 175 8.01 -1.72 8.37
N ILE A 176 8.90 -0.72 8.48
CA ILE A 176 10.35 -0.93 8.40
C ILE A 176 10.91 -1.43 9.74
N THR A 177 10.49 -0.83 10.86
CA THR A 177 11.12 -1.06 12.16
C THR A 177 10.62 -2.32 12.87
N ILE A 178 9.31 -2.60 12.84
CA ILE A 178 8.71 -3.73 13.58
C ILE A 178 9.33 -5.08 13.20
N PRO A 179 9.52 -5.43 11.90
CA PRO A 179 10.13 -6.70 11.52
C PRO A 179 11.56 -6.89 12.05
N ARG A 180 12.27 -5.78 12.31
CA ARG A 180 13.67 -5.76 12.74
C ARG A 180 13.82 -5.84 14.27
N ILE A 181 12.74 -5.78 15.03
CA ILE A 181 12.74 -5.98 16.51
C ILE A 181 13.13 -7.43 16.85
N SER A 182 12.83 -8.38 15.97
CA SER A 182 13.05 -9.82 16.19
C SER A 182 14.47 -10.19 16.58
N GLY A 183 15.46 -9.52 15.97
CA GLY A 183 16.88 -9.73 16.28
C GLY A 183 17.29 -9.31 17.69
N ALA A 184 16.51 -8.46 18.36
CA ALA A 184 16.79 -7.95 19.71
C ALA A 184 16.05 -8.72 20.82
N ALA A 185 14.90 -9.34 20.51
CA ALA A 185 13.99 -9.92 21.51
C ALA A 185 13.62 -11.40 21.30
N ASN A 186 14.29 -12.11 20.37
CA ASN A 186 13.99 -13.51 20.00
C ASN A 186 12.52 -13.75 19.62
N PHE A 187 11.85 -12.76 19.03
CA PHE A 187 10.47 -12.91 18.59
C PHE A 187 10.38 -13.79 17.33
N THR A 188 9.40 -14.69 17.32
CA THR A 188 9.07 -15.48 16.14
C THR A 188 8.45 -14.60 15.05
N PHE A 189 8.45 -15.06 13.81
CA PHE A 189 7.77 -14.39 12.70
C PHE A 189 6.28 -14.10 13.00
N PHE A 190 5.59 -15.01 13.68
CA PHE A 190 4.19 -14.83 14.05
C PHE A 190 4.00 -13.71 15.09
N ASN A 191 4.91 -13.61 16.07
CA ASN A 191 4.88 -12.54 17.07
C ASN A 191 5.03 -11.16 16.42
N ILE A 192 5.97 -11.04 15.47
CA ILE A 192 6.19 -9.81 14.70
C ILE A 192 4.92 -9.43 13.94
N LEU A 193 4.31 -10.40 13.24
CA LEU A 193 3.08 -10.16 12.49
C LEU A 193 1.95 -9.67 13.39
N ILE A 194 1.79 -10.22 14.60
CA ILE A 194 0.78 -9.72 15.54
C ILE A 194 1.04 -8.26 15.92
N ILE A 195 2.29 -7.89 16.22
CA ILE A 195 2.65 -6.50 16.55
C ILE A 195 2.35 -5.58 15.37
N GLU A 196 2.68 -6.01 14.15
CA GLU A 196 2.42 -5.27 12.92
C GLU A 196 0.91 -5.10 12.67
N ILE A 197 0.09 -6.13 12.89
CA ILE A 197 -1.37 -6.04 12.82
C ILE A 197 -1.92 -5.02 13.80
N ILE A 198 -1.48 -5.07 15.06
CA ILE A 198 -1.94 -4.14 16.10
C ILE A 198 -1.56 -2.71 15.72
N PHE A 199 -0.34 -2.50 15.25
CA PHE A 199 0.14 -1.20 14.80
C PHE A 199 -0.68 -0.67 13.62
N ILE A 200 -0.86 -1.47 12.57
CA ILE A 200 -1.65 -1.10 11.38
C ILE A 200 -3.10 -0.82 11.77
N PHE A 201 -3.69 -1.62 12.67
CA PHE A 201 -5.05 -1.40 13.16
C PHE A 201 -5.21 -0.03 13.82
N PHE A 202 -4.34 0.32 14.77
CA PHE A 202 -4.41 1.62 15.43
C PHE A 202 -4.16 2.77 14.45
N LEU A 203 -3.22 2.61 13.52
CA LEU A 203 -2.97 3.61 12.50
C LEU A 203 -4.21 3.83 11.62
N LEU A 204 -4.83 2.76 11.12
CA LEU A 204 -6.03 2.83 10.29
C LEU A 204 -7.23 3.40 11.05
N LEU A 205 -7.35 3.07 12.33
CA LEU A 205 -8.41 3.60 13.18
C LEU A 205 -8.30 5.11 13.34
N LEU A 206 -7.08 5.61 13.58
CA LEU A 206 -6.81 7.04 13.63
C LEU A 206 -7.04 7.68 12.27
N SER A 207 -6.48 7.08 11.22
CA SER A 207 -6.54 7.61 9.86
C SER A 207 -7.97 7.66 9.30
N ALA A 208 -8.84 6.75 9.75
CA ALA A 208 -10.24 6.71 9.39
C ALA A 208 -10.99 7.99 9.73
N ARG A 209 -10.65 8.63 10.86
CA ARG A 209 -11.24 9.91 11.28
C ARG A 209 -10.85 11.06 10.35
N PHE A 210 -9.67 10.97 9.73
CA PHE A 210 -9.15 11.97 8.80
C PHE A 210 -9.39 11.63 7.32
N GLY A 211 -10.08 10.51 7.04
CA GLY A 211 -10.35 10.04 5.69
C GLY A 211 -9.12 9.55 4.93
N PHE A 212 -8.04 9.19 5.63
CA PHE A 212 -6.85 8.58 5.03
C PHE A 212 -6.93 7.06 5.14
N PHE A 213 -6.77 6.36 4.01
CA PHE A 213 -6.95 4.92 3.96
C PHE A 213 -6.27 4.34 2.71
N THR A 214 -4.95 4.38 2.65
CA THR A 214 -4.27 3.74 1.52
C THR A 214 -3.02 3.01 1.96
N PHE A 215 -2.88 1.81 1.43
CA PHE A 215 -1.75 0.93 1.72
C PHE A 215 -0.67 1.05 0.64
N THR A 216 -1.02 1.38 -0.60
CA THR A 216 -0.08 1.47 -1.72
C THR A 216 -0.25 2.81 -2.44
N PHE A 217 0.88 3.44 -2.80
CA PHE A 217 0.82 4.69 -3.55
C PHE A 217 0.35 4.50 -4.99
N PHE A 218 0.39 3.27 -5.53
CA PHE A 218 -0.12 2.96 -6.86
C PHE A 218 -1.64 3.16 -6.96
N LYS A 219 -2.37 3.07 -5.84
CA LYS A 219 -3.78 3.46 -5.80
C LYS A 219 -3.99 4.93 -6.20
N TYR A 220 -3.07 5.83 -5.86
CA TYR A 220 -3.21 7.26 -6.17
C TYR A 220 -3.07 7.57 -7.67
N TRP A 221 -2.14 6.91 -8.32
CA TRP A 221 -1.99 6.97 -9.78
C TRP A 221 -3.24 6.47 -10.48
N LEU A 222 -3.89 5.46 -9.91
CA LEU A 222 -5.15 5.00 -10.40
C LEU A 222 -6.30 6.00 -10.16
N ASP A 223 -6.39 6.60 -8.97
CA ASP A 223 -7.38 7.64 -8.68
C ASP A 223 -7.28 8.76 -9.74
N LEU A 224 -6.06 9.09 -10.20
CA LEU A 224 -5.78 10.02 -11.30
C LEU A 224 -6.26 9.50 -12.66
N VAL A 225 -5.96 8.26 -13.03
CA VAL A 225 -6.41 7.64 -14.30
C VAL A 225 -7.94 7.62 -14.37
N ILE A 226 -8.61 7.20 -13.30
CA ILE A 226 -10.08 7.14 -13.31
C ILE A 226 -10.69 8.53 -13.31
N PHE A 227 -10.14 9.47 -12.54
CA PHE A 227 -10.53 10.87 -12.63
C PHE A 227 -10.41 11.41 -14.06
N SER A 228 -9.32 11.08 -14.76
CA SER A 228 -9.11 11.48 -16.15
C SER A 228 -10.18 10.91 -17.09
N ILE A 229 -10.53 9.62 -16.94
CA ILE A 229 -11.59 8.96 -17.71
C ILE A 229 -12.96 9.59 -17.44
N ILE A 230 -13.26 9.92 -16.18
CA ILE A 230 -14.52 10.56 -15.78
C ILE A 230 -14.62 11.97 -16.36
N SER A 231 -13.57 12.77 -16.20
CA SER A 231 -13.51 14.12 -16.75
C SER A 231 -13.66 14.11 -18.27
N TRP A 232 -13.07 13.15 -18.98
CA TRP A 232 -13.28 13.00 -20.42
C TRP A 232 -14.77 12.79 -20.78
N LYS A 233 -15.47 11.92 -20.04
CA LYS A 233 -16.89 11.62 -20.29
C LYS A 233 -17.83 12.74 -19.86
N ASN A 234 -17.46 13.52 -18.85
CA ASN A 234 -18.32 14.53 -18.24
C ASN A 234 -17.75 15.94 -18.52
N LYS A 235 -18.16 16.54 -19.64
CA LYS A 235 -17.60 17.82 -20.14
C LYS A 235 -17.70 18.99 -19.14
N THR A 236 -18.63 18.94 -18.19
CA THR A 236 -18.78 19.93 -17.11
C THR A 236 -17.66 19.87 -16.06
N LEU A 237 -17.07 18.69 -15.81
CA LEU A 237 -15.90 18.54 -14.92
C LEU A 237 -14.62 19.10 -15.54
N VAL A 238 -14.47 19.02 -16.87
CA VAL A 238 -13.34 19.59 -17.62
C VAL A 238 -13.26 21.11 -17.49
N GLN A 239 -14.40 21.77 -17.29
CA GLN A 239 -14.45 23.23 -17.10
C GLN A 239 -13.87 23.67 -15.75
N ASN A 240 -13.85 22.78 -14.74
CA ASN A 240 -13.30 23.08 -13.42
C ASN A 240 -11.79 22.78 -13.35
N LYS A 241 -11.00 23.58 -14.08
CA LYS A 241 -9.54 23.45 -14.17
C LYS A 241 -8.86 23.41 -12.79
N SER A 242 -9.36 24.17 -11.81
CA SER A 242 -8.79 24.21 -10.46
C SER A 242 -8.91 22.87 -9.74
N LEU A 243 -10.02 22.13 -9.92
CA LEU A 243 -10.23 20.80 -9.34
C LEU A 243 -9.25 19.78 -9.94
N ILE A 244 -9.06 19.80 -11.27
CA ILE A 244 -8.09 18.93 -11.96
C ILE A 244 -6.67 19.18 -11.44
N ILE A 245 -6.27 20.45 -11.36
CA ILE A 245 -4.96 20.84 -10.85
C ILE A 245 -4.78 20.40 -9.39
N ASN A 246 -5.79 20.58 -8.54
CA ASN A 246 -5.74 20.14 -7.15
C ASN A 246 -5.53 18.63 -7.04
N VAL A 247 -6.27 17.81 -7.81
CA VAL A 247 -6.13 16.35 -7.81
C VAL A 247 -4.72 15.93 -8.27
N LEU A 248 -4.20 16.57 -9.32
CA LEU A 248 -2.84 16.31 -9.81
C LEU A 248 -1.79 16.63 -8.73
N ILE A 249 -1.85 17.83 -8.15
CA ILE A 249 -0.92 18.27 -7.09
C ILE A 249 -0.99 17.32 -5.90
N GLN A 250 -2.19 16.98 -5.43
CA GLN A 250 -2.39 16.08 -4.30
C GLN A 250 -1.79 14.68 -4.56
N ASN A 251 -1.99 14.12 -5.75
CA ASN A 251 -1.41 12.81 -6.12
C ASN A 251 0.10 12.86 -6.29
N THR A 252 0.65 13.94 -6.85
CA THR A 252 2.10 14.15 -6.96
C THR A 252 2.74 14.25 -5.57
N ILE A 253 2.17 15.04 -4.67
CA ILE A 253 2.64 15.18 -3.29
C ILE A 253 2.65 13.82 -2.58
N ARG A 254 1.54 13.07 -2.68
CA ARG A 254 1.43 11.73 -2.10
C ARG A 254 2.49 10.76 -2.63
N THR A 255 2.73 10.77 -3.94
CA THR A 255 3.74 9.92 -4.56
C THR A 255 5.14 10.30 -4.09
N LEU A 256 5.46 11.60 -4.06
CA LEU A 256 6.73 12.11 -3.57
C LEU A 256 6.96 11.70 -2.12
N ILE A 257 5.98 11.92 -1.23
CA ILE A 257 6.07 11.50 0.18
C ILE A 257 6.28 9.98 0.27
N SER A 258 5.56 9.18 -0.51
CA SER A 258 5.65 7.72 -0.48
C SER A 258 6.98 7.16 -0.99
N VAL A 259 7.73 7.91 -1.79
CA VAL A 259 9.08 7.55 -2.27
C VAL A 259 10.15 8.12 -1.36
N VAL A 260 10.03 9.39 -0.95
CA VAL A 260 11.03 10.09 -0.14
C VAL A 260 11.02 9.61 1.30
N ALA A 261 9.86 9.39 1.92
CA ALA A 261 9.77 8.93 3.30
C ALA A 261 10.52 7.62 3.57
N PRO A 262 10.34 6.53 2.80
CA PRO A 262 11.10 5.29 3.04
C PRO A 262 12.61 5.48 2.85
N ILE A 263 13.07 6.33 1.93
CA ILE A 263 14.50 6.65 1.76
C ILE A 263 15.03 7.36 2.99
N VAL A 264 14.38 8.46 3.41
CA VAL A 264 14.81 9.26 4.56
C VAL A 264 14.80 8.43 5.84
N ILE A 265 13.74 7.65 6.10
CA ILE A 265 13.66 6.77 7.26
C ILE A 265 14.79 5.73 7.23
N SER A 266 15.07 5.12 6.07
CA SER A 266 16.14 4.15 5.93
C SER A 266 17.51 4.75 6.25
N LEU A 267 17.80 5.94 5.74
CA LEU A 267 19.05 6.65 6.02
C LEU A 267 19.16 7.03 7.50
N ILE A 268 18.07 7.46 8.14
CA ILE A 268 18.05 7.75 9.59
C ILE A 268 18.37 6.48 10.39
N LEU A 269 17.75 5.34 10.05
CA LEU A 269 18.01 4.07 10.74
C LEU A 269 19.45 3.59 10.56
N LEU A 270 20.03 3.78 9.37
CA LEU A 270 21.44 3.48 9.10
C LEU A 270 22.37 4.41 9.90
N SER A 271 22.08 5.71 9.97
CA SER A 271 22.81 6.65 10.84
C SER A 271 22.77 6.24 12.31
N ILE A 272 21.59 5.87 12.81
CA ILE A 272 21.43 5.36 14.17
C ILE A 272 22.27 4.09 14.36
N SER A 273 22.26 3.16 13.41
CA SER A 273 23.08 1.94 13.46
C SER A 273 24.57 2.22 13.49
N ALA A 274 25.05 3.18 12.70
CA ALA A 274 26.46 3.56 12.66
C ALA A 274 26.91 4.23 13.97
N SER A 275 26.08 5.12 14.50
CA SER A 275 26.36 5.84 15.76
C SER A 275 26.20 4.98 17.02
N SER A 276 25.58 3.80 16.92
CA SER A 276 25.33 2.91 18.05
C SER A 276 26.02 1.56 17.87
N ASN A 277 26.27 0.83 18.97
CA ASN A 277 26.69 -0.57 18.88
C ASN A 277 25.56 -1.51 18.43
N LEU A 278 24.45 -0.99 17.90
CA LEU A 278 23.33 -1.77 17.41
C LEU A 278 23.65 -2.33 16.01
N THR A 279 23.86 -3.64 15.95
CA THR A 279 23.75 -4.39 14.69
C THR A 279 22.28 -4.73 14.44
N PHE A 280 21.64 -4.04 13.49
CA PHE A 280 20.38 -4.52 12.96
C PHE A 280 20.66 -5.84 12.24
N LYS A 281 20.21 -6.97 12.81
CA LYS A 281 20.27 -8.25 12.09
C LYS A 281 19.26 -8.18 10.95
N PHE A 282 19.79 -8.10 9.74
CA PHE A 282 19.03 -8.13 8.50
C PHE A 282 18.79 -9.60 8.11
N THR A 283 17.77 -10.23 8.68
CA THR A 283 17.30 -11.57 8.24
C THR A 283 16.24 -11.45 7.17
#